data_AF-A0A0P0WSK2-F1
#
_entry.id   AF-A0A0P0WSK2-F1
#
_cell.length_a   1.000
_cell.length_b   1.000
_cell.length_c   1.000
_cell.angle_alpha   90.00
_cell.angle_beta   90.00
_cell.angle_gamma   90.00
#
_symmetry.space_group_name_H-M   'P 1'
#
loop_
_entity.id
_entity.type
_entity.pdbx_description
1 polymer ?
#
loop_
_entity_poly.entity_id
_entity_poly.type
_entity_poly.pdbx_seq_one_letter_code
_entity_poly.pdbx_strand_id
1 'polypeptide(L)'
;MFAVDLLGFGRSPKPADSLYTLREHVEMIERSVLQRYRLRKFHVVAHSLGSVLALALAVKYPDAVQSLTLLAPVSRRPPPITLTAGEVTPYFPVPEEEAGAATQYVMRRVAPRRVWPPIAFGASMACWYEHVSRTICLTICRHHRTWDRLFRLFTRNSHLAVCSAVLHSCML
;
A
#
# COMPACT_ATOMS: atom_id res chain seq x y z
N MET A 1 24.18 5.58 -4.57
CA MET A 1 22.77 5.94 -4.29
C MET A 1 22.16 4.82 -3.46
N PHE A 2 21.43 5.14 -2.38
CA PHE A 2 20.73 4.14 -1.56
C PHE A 2 19.22 4.38 -1.70
N ALA A 3 18.47 3.33 -2.01
CA ALA A 3 17.02 3.32 -1.92
C ALA A 3 16.64 2.47 -0.71
N VAL A 4 15.88 3.04 0.22
CA VAL A 4 15.60 2.42 1.52
C VAL A 4 14.14 2.03 1.57
N ASP A 5 13.88 0.73 1.72
CA ASP A 5 12.56 0.24 2.07
C ASP A 5 12.28 0.58 3.54
N LEU A 6 11.20 1.32 3.80
CA LEU A 6 10.82 1.69 5.16
C LEU A 6 10.45 0.46 6.01
N LEU A 7 10.57 0.59 7.33
CA LEU A 7 10.15 -0.45 8.28
C LEU A 7 8.68 -0.83 7.99
N GLY A 8 8.39 -2.12 7.76
CA GLY A 8 7.05 -2.56 7.38
C GLY A 8 6.80 -2.64 5.87
N PHE A 9 7.67 -2.07 5.03
CA PHE A 9 7.48 -1.99 3.58
C PHE A 9 8.49 -2.86 2.81
N GLY A 10 8.12 -3.23 1.58
CA GLY A 10 9.03 -3.92 0.64
C GLY A 10 9.74 -5.12 1.25
N ARG A 11 11.06 -5.14 1.10
CA ARG A 11 11.97 -6.17 1.63
C ARG A 11 12.40 -5.94 3.08
N SER A 12 12.02 -4.83 3.69
CA SER A 12 12.32 -4.56 5.09
C SER A 12 11.50 -5.45 6.04
N PRO A 13 12.03 -5.73 7.25
CA PRO A 13 11.36 -6.58 8.22
C PRO A 13 10.02 -5.98 8.65
N LYS A 14 9.09 -6.84 9.05
CA LYS A 14 7.73 -6.49 9.49
C LYS A 14 7.52 -7.00 10.91
N PRO A 15 8.23 -6.42 11.90
CA PRO A 15 8.15 -6.86 13.30
C PRO A 15 6.74 -6.66 13.84
N ALA A 16 6.19 -7.70 14.49
CA ALA A 16 4.85 -7.66 15.07
C ALA A 16 4.77 -6.76 16.32
N ASP A 17 5.92 -6.46 16.94
CA ASP A 17 6.10 -5.67 18.15
C ASP A 17 6.47 -4.19 17.90
N SER A 18 6.46 -3.73 16.64
CA SER A 18 6.73 -2.32 16.29
C SER A 18 5.47 -1.49 16.25
N LEU A 19 5.54 -0.29 16.82
CA LEU A 19 4.46 0.72 16.76
C LEU A 19 4.57 1.60 15.51
N TYR A 20 5.57 1.35 14.64
CA TYR A 20 5.79 2.08 13.38
C TYR A 20 5.86 3.61 13.59
N THR A 21 6.38 4.03 14.75
CA THR A 21 6.49 5.44 15.09
C THR A 21 7.50 6.15 14.18
N LEU A 22 7.39 7.47 14.07
CA LEU A 22 8.36 8.29 13.34
C LEU A 22 9.80 8.03 13.84
N ARG A 23 9.95 7.91 15.16
CA ARG A 23 11.23 7.62 15.79
C ARG A 23 11.79 6.26 15.38
N GLU A 24 10.98 5.20 15.41
CA GLU A 24 11.40 3.85 14.99
C GLU A 24 11.83 3.80 13.52
N HIS A 25 11.11 4.50 12.64
CA HIS A 25 11.50 4.61 11.24
C HIS A 25 12.85 5.27 11.06
N VAL A 26 13.08 6.40 11.74
CA VAL A 26 14.34 7.15 11.68
C VAL A 26 15.50 6.32 12.27
N GLU A 27 15.31 5.69 13.43
CA GLU A 27 16.29 4.79 14.06
C GLU A 27 16.63 3.59 13.16
N MET A 28 15.66 3.06 12.41
CA MET A 28 15.92 1.98 11.45
C MET A 28 16.77 2.46 10.28
N ILE A 29 16.51 3.65 9.72
CA ILE A 29 17.31 4.24 8.63
C ILE A 29 18.74 4.51 9.12
N GLU A 30 18.90 5.03 10.34
CA GLU A 30 20.20 5.26 10.95
C GLU A 30 21.03 4.00 11.07
N ARG A 31 20.45 2.94 11.66
CA ARG A 31 21.17 1.66 11.86
C ARG A 31 21.48 0.97 10.54
N SER A 32 20.51 0.91 9.63
CA SER A 32 20.62 0.15 8.38
C SER A 32 21.46 0.83 7.31
N VAL A 33 21.48 2.18 7.29
CA VAL A 33 22.17 2.95 6.26
C VAL A 33 23.31 3.77 6.85
N LEU A 34 23.01 4.74 7.72
CA LEU A 34 24.02 5.73 8.14
C LEU A 34 25.18 5.09 8.92
N GLN A 35 24.88 4.26 9.92
CA GLN A 35 25.87 3.56 10.74
C GLN A 35 26.54 2.44 9.96
N ARG A 36 25.75 1.65 9.21
CA ARG A 36 26.26 0.49 8.46
C ARG A 36 27.28 0.91 7.40
N TYR A 37 27.03 1.99 6.68
CA TYR A 37 27.91 2.50 5.62
C TYR A 37 28.78 3.69 6.06
N ARG A 38 28.74 4.08 7.34
CA ARG A 38 29.52 5.17 7.94
C ARG A 38 29.42 6.48 7.14
N LEU A 39 28.21 6.83 6.70
CA LEU A 39 27.97 8.02 5.89
C LEU A 39 28.14 9.28 6.74
N ARG A 40 29.11 10.13 6.38
CA ARG A 40 29.38 11.40 7.08
C ARG A 40 28.60 12.58 6.51
N LYS A 41 28.40 12.61 5.19
CA LYS A 41 27.65 13.64 4.48
C LYS A 41 26.83 12.99 3.37
N PHE A 42 25.58 13.41 3.19
CA PHE A 42 24.66 12.82 2.22
C PHE A 42 23.56 13.79 1.79
N HIS A 43 22.98 13.52 0.62
CA HIS A 43 21.79 14.20 0.10
C HIS A 43 20.57 13.30 0.31
N VAL A 44 19.43 13.88 0.66
CA VAL A 44 18.19 13.13 0.89
C VAL A 44 17.16 13.54 -0.15
N VAL A 45 16.65 12.55 -0.89
CA VAL A 45 15.51 12.71 -1.79
C VAL A 45 14.37 11.88 -1.22
N ALA A 46 13.20 12.47 -1.04
CA ALA A 46 12.09 11.80 -0.39
C ALA A 46 10.73 12.16 -1.00
N HIS A 47 9.86 11.15 -1.11
CA HIS A 47 8.53 11.28 -1.67
C HIS A 47 7.45 11.00 -0.61
N SER A 48 6.39 11.82 -0.56
CA SER A 48 5.21 11.61 0.29
C SER A 48 5.55 11.40 1.77
N LEU A 49 5.21 10.25 2.37
CA LEU A 49 5.56 9.90 3.74
C LEU A 49 7.07 10.03 4.02
N GLY A 50 7.90 9.70 3.03
CA GLY A 50 9.34 9.84 3.13
C GLY A 50 9.78 11.27 3.44
N SER A 51 9.02 12.28 3.02
CA SER A 51 9.37 13.68 3.29
C SER A 51 9.34 14.02 4.78
N VAL A 52 8.43 13.41 5.54
CA VAL A 52 8.39 13.57 7.01
C VAL A 52 9.62 12.94 7.65
N LEU A 53 10.04 11.77 7.18
CA LEU A 53 11.25 11.09 7.65
C LEU A 53 12.51 11.87 7.29
N ALA A 54 12.56 12.41 6.07
CA ALA A 54 13.68 13.21 5.56
C ALA A 54 13.85 14.51 6.35
N LEU A 55 12.75 15.18 6.70
CA LEU A 55 12.79 16.34 7.58
C LEU A 55 13.28 15.96 8.99
N ALA A 56 12.80 14.85 9.55
CA ALA A 56 13.26 14.36 10.84
C ALA A 56 14.77 14.05 10.83
N LEU A 57 15.29 13.45 9.76
CA LEU A 57 16.72 13.22 9.57
C LEU A 57 17.52 14.53 9.43
N ALA A 58 17.01 15.52 8.69
CA ALA A 58 17.66 16.81 8.53
C ALA A 58 17.75 17.59 9.85
N VAL A 59 16.72 17.52 10.68
CA VAL A 59 16.74 18.13 12.03
C VAL A 59 17.71 17.39 12.95
N LYS A 60 17.79 16.05 12.86
CA LYS A 60 18.67 15.25 13.72
C LYS A 60 20.14 15.31 13.30
N TYR A 61 20.43 15.48 12.02
CA TYR A 61 21.79 15.50 11.46
C TYR A 61 22.04 16.72 10.54
N PRO A 62 21.97 17.95 11.07
CA PRO A 62 22.08 19.16 10.26
C PRO A 62 23.42 19.26 9.52
N ASP A 63 24.52 18.80 10.13
CA ASP A 63 25.86 18.85 9.52
C ASP A 63 26.11 17.76 8.45
N ALA A 64 25.33 16.69 8.48
CA ALA A 64 25.48 15.56 7.56
C ALA A 64 24.60 15.72 6.31
N VAL A 65 23.41 16.31 6.44
CA VAL A 65 22.48 16.50 5.31
C VAL A 65 22.91 17.72 4.48
N GLN A 66 23.49 17.46 3.31
CA GLN A 66 23.97 18.51 2.40
C GLN A 66 22.86 19.15 1.55
N SER A 67 21.85 18.37 1.18
CA SER A 67 20.64 18.90 0.54
C SER A 67 19.43 18.00 0.82
N LEU A 68 18.26 18.61 0.76
CA LEU A 68 16.97 17.96 1.03
C LEU A 68 16.00 18.26 -0.14
N THR A 69 15.68 17.24 -0.92
CA THR A 69 14.71 17.32 -2.01
C THR A 69 13.43 16.58 -1.60
N LEU A 70 12.32 17.31 -1.50
CA LEU A 70 11.03 16.77 -1.10
C LEU A 70 10.06 16.76 -2.29
N LEU A 71 9.53 15.60 -2.62
CA LEU A 71 8.53 15.39 -3.67
C LEU A 71 7.18 15.06 -3.01
N ALA A 72 6.12 15.81 -3.33
CA ALA A 72 4.81 15.66 -2.70
C ALA A 72 4.85 15.65 -1.14
N PRO A 73 5.41 16.68 -0.49
CA PRO A 73 5.63 16.68 0.95
C PRO A 73 4.32 16.62 1.73
N VAL A 74 4.26 15.75 2.74
CA VAL A 74 3.15 15.72 3.69
C VAL A 74 3.37 16.82 4.73
N SER A 75 2.71 17.96 4.55
CA SER A 75 2.73 19.07 5.52
C SER A 75 1.62 18.89 6.56
N ARG A 76 1.99 18.98 7.84
CA ARG A 76 1.01 19.10 8.96
C ARG A 76 0.69 20.55 9.31
N ARG A 77 1.19 21.53 8.56
CA ARG A 77 0.93 22.94 8.90
C ARG A 77 -0.53 23.26 8.53
N PRO A 78 -1.36 23.77 9.47
CA PRO A 78 -2.60 24.41 9.06
C PRO A 78 -2.25 25.59 8.14
N PRO A 79 -2.95 25.80 7.02
CA PRO A 79 -2.67 26.93 6.16
C PRO A 79 -2.86 28.22 6.96
N PRO A 80 -1.97 29.23 6.82
CA PRO A 80 -2.27 30.56 7.32
C PRO A 80 -3.56 31.03 6.63
N ILE A 81 -4.53 31.47 7.42
CA ILE A 81 -5.79 32.04 6.96
C ILE A 81 -5.47 33.33 6.20
N THR A 82 -5.24 33.24 4.88
CA THR A 82 -5.33 34.39 3.95
C THR A 82 -5.27 33.92 2.49
N LEU A 83 -6.45 33.92 1.87
CA LEU A 83 -6.77 34.38 0.51
C LEU A 83 -5.63 34.36 -0.53
N THR A 84 -5.56 33.31 -1.35
CA THR A 84 -5.59 33.41 -2.83
C THR A 84 -5.76 32.00 -3.41
N ALA A 85 -6.71 31.87 -4.33
CA ALA A 85 -7.04 30.65 -5.04
C ALA A 85 -5.82 30.05 -5.77
N GLY A 86 -5.62 28.73 -5.66
CA GLY A 86 -4.75 28.02 -6.61
C GLY A 86 -4.09 26.74 -6.11
N GLU A 87 -3.78 26.62 -4.82
CA GLU A 87 -3.02 25.47 -4.32
C GLU A 87 -3.90 24.48 -3.55
N VAL A 88 -4.32 23.44 -4.27
CA VAL A 88 -5.07 22.29 -3.74
C VAL A 88 -4.15 21.48 -2.82
N THR A 89 -4.10 21.85 -1.54
CA THR A 89 -3.68 20.89 -0.51
C THR A 89 -4.86 19.94 -0.23
N PRO A 90 -4.66 18.62 -0.16
CA PRO A 90 -5.72 17.66 0.15
C PRO A 90 -6.09 17.67 1.65
N TYR A 91 -5.93 18.82 2.32
CA TYR A 91 -6.33 19.01 3.70
C TYR A 91 -7.75 19.53 3.70
N PHE A 92 -8.71 18.64 3.98
CA PHE A 92 -10.08 19.05 4.22
C PHE A 92 -10.12 19.68 5.62
N PRO A 93 -10.39 20.99 5.76
CA PRO A 93 -10.57 21.57 7.08
C PRO A 93 -11.75 20.87 7.74
N VAL A 94 -11.47 20.17 8.85
CA VAL A 94 -12.46 19.50 9.67
C VAL A 94 -13.06 20.56 10.60
N PRO A 95 -14.39 20.77 10.62
CA PRO A 95 -15.03 21.64 11.59
C PRO A 95 -14.64 21.23 13.02
N GLU A 96 -14.44 22.19 13.93
CA GLU A 96 -14.04 21.88 15.32
C GLU A 96 -15.02 20.92 16.00
N GLU A 97 -16.30 21.03 15.67
CA GLU A 97 -17.37 20.13 16.12
C GLU A 97 -17.16 18.66 15.73
N GLU A 98 -16.47 18.40 14.61
CA GLU A 98 -16.15 17.06 14.11
C GLU A 98 -14.69 16.66 14.37
N ALA A 99 -13.93 17.40 15.17
CA ALA A 99 -12.51 17.10 15.43
C ALA A 99 -12.29 15.68 15.98
N GLY A 100 -13.19 15.19 16.85
CA GLY A 100 -13.15 13.81 17.37
C GLY A 100 -13.43 12.73 16.30
N ALA A 101 -14.05 13.10 15.18
CA ALA A 101 -14.38 12.23 14.06
C ALA A 101 -13.67 12.65 12.75
N ALA A 102 -12.55 13.37 12.84
CA ALA A 102 -11.83 13.94 11.70
C ALA A 102 -11.56 12.93 10.57
N THR A 103 -11.15 11.71 10.92
CA THR A 103 -10.93 10.64 9.94
C THR A 103 -12.23 10.28 9.20
N GLN A 104 -13.36 10.22 9.89
CA GLN A 104 -14.65 9.91 9.26
C GLN A 104 -15.12 11.06 8.36
N TYR A 105 -14.92 12.31 8.78
CA TYR A 105 -15.26 13.48 7.98
C TYR A 105 -14.48 13.49 6.66
N VAL A 106 -13.16 13.30 6.74
CA VAL A 106 -12.29 13.21 5.57
C VAL A 106 -12.71 12.03 4.70
N MET A 107 -12.98 10.86 5.28
CA MET A 107 -13.45 9.69 4.52
C MET A 107 -14.76 9.94 3.79
N ARG A 108 -15.73 10.65 4.40
CA ARG A 108 -16.99 11.01 3.73
C ARG A 108 -16.79 11.96 2.54
N ARG A 109 -15.78 12.84 2.61
CA ARG A 109 -15.43 13.74 1.50
C ARG A 109 -14.60 13.08 0.40
N VAL A 110 -13.61 12.28 0.78
CA VAL A 110 -12.67 11.64 -0.17
C VAL A 110 -13.30 10.42 -0.83
N ALA A 111 -13.97 9.59 -0.03
CA ALA A 111 -14.60 8.36 -0.46
C ALA A 111 -16.07 8.38 -0.01
N PRO A 112 -16.92 9.24 -0.63
CA PRO A 112 -18.34 9.23 -0.33
C PRO A 112 -18.86 7.80 -0.54
N ARG A 113 -19.77 7.36 0.33
CA ARG A 113 -20.43 6.04 0.23
C ARG A 113 -21.34 5.97 -1.00
N ARG A 114 -20.75 6.00 -2.18
CA ARG A 114 -21.39 5.66 -3.44
C ARG A 114 -21.13 4.18 -3.69
N VAL A 115 -22.18 3.43 -3.96
CA VAL A 115 -22.04 2.07 -4.49
C VAL A 115 -21.17 2.19 -5.74
N TRP A 116 -20.07 1.45 -5.78
CA TRP A 116 -19.17 1.49 -6.91
C TRP A 116 -19.95 1.11 -8.17
N PRO A 117 -19.84 1.86 -9.29
CA PRO A 117 -20.41 1.39 -10.54
C PRO A 117 -19.83 -0.02 -10.83
N PRO A 118 -20.64 -0.98 -11.32
CA PRO A 118 -20.22 -2.38 -11.47
C PRO A 118 -18.88 -2.55 -12.19
N ILE A 119 -18.58 -1.64 -13.13
CA ILE A 119 -17.33 -1.59 -13.89
C ILE A 119 -16.12 -1.27 -12.98
N ALA A 120 -16.23 -0.27 -12.10
CA ALA A 120 -15.15 0.07 -11.18
C ALA A 120 -14.93 -1.06 -10.17
N PHE A 121 -16.02 -1.70 -9.71
CA PHE A 121 -15.93 -2.86 -8.82
C PHE A 121 -15.19 -4.01 -9.52
N GLY A 122 -15.56 -4.31 -10.76
CA GLY A 122 -14.84 -5.26 -11.62
C GLY A 122 -13.36 -4.93 -11.79
N ALA A 123 -13.00 -3.66 -12.02
CA ALA A 123 -11.62 -3.22 -12.16
C ALA A 123 -10.80 -3.42 -10.87
N SER A 124 -11.37 -3.17 -9.69
CA SER A 124 -10.68 -3.44 -8.42
C SER A 124 -10.42 -4.93 -8.18
N MET A 125 -11.36 -5.79 -8.59
CA MET A 125 -11.18 -7.24 -8.54
C MET A 125 -10.14 -7.73 -9.56
N ALA A 126 -9.96 -7.03 -10.68
CA ALA A 126 -8.97 -7.39 -11.70
C ALA A 126 -7.53 -7.35 -11.15
N CYS A 127 -7.21 -6.42 -10.24
CA CYS A 127 -5.91 -6.43 -9.55
C CYS A 127 -5.69 -7.68 -8.69
N TRP A 128 -6.77 -8.34 -8.28
CA TRP A 128 -6.74 -9.60 -7.52
C TRP A 128 -6.86 -10.83 -8.41
N TYR A 129 -7.03 -10.66 -9.72
CA TYR A 129 -7.28 -11.74 -10.67
C TYR A 129 -6.22 -12.84 -10.56
N GLU A 130 -4.94 -12.49 -10.37
CA GLU A 130 -3.86 -13.48 -10.23
C GLU A 130 -4.01 -14.34 -8.96
N HIS A 131 -4.39 -13.75 -7.83
CA HIS A 131 -4.59 -14.50 -6.59
C HIS A 131 -5.90 -15.29 -6.57
N VAL A 132 -6.97 -14.71 -7.11
CA VAL A 132 -8.28 -15.35 -7.20
C VAL A 132 -8.24 -16.52 -8.18
N SER A 133 -7.66 -16.33 -9.38
CA SER A 133 -7.52 -17.41 -10.38
C SER A 133 -6.67 -18.57 -9.87
N ARG A 134 -5.55 -18.31 -9.19
CA ARG A 134 -4.73 -19.37 -8.56
C ARG A 134 -5.50 -20.13 -7.48
N THR A 135 -6.24 -19.42 -6.64
CA THR A 135 -7.07 -20.06 -5.61
C THR A 135 -8.18 -20.92 -6.23
N ILE A 136 -8.76 -20.45 -7.34
CA ILE A 136 -9.77 -21.20 -8.11
C ILE A 136 -9.13 -22.43 -8.80
N CYS A 137 -7.99 -22.32 -9.50
CA CYS A 137 -7.31 -23.51 -10.07
C CYS A 137 -6.97 -24.51 -8.96
N LEU A 138 -6.45 -24.05 -7.81
CA LEU A 138 -6.11 -24.95 -6.70
C LEU A 138 -7.33 -25.63 -6.08
N THR A 139 -8.46 -24.92 -5.90
CA THR A 139 -9.70 -25.51 -5.37
C THR A 139 -10.30 -26.50 -6.36
N ILE A 140 -10.35 -26.17 -7.65
CA ILE A 140 -10.81 -27.07 -8.72
C ILE A 140 -9.92 -28.32 -8.80
N CYS A 141 -8.60 -28.17 -8.83
CA CYS A 141 -7.66 -29.29 -8.91
C CYS A 141 -7.72 -30.18 -7.65
N ARG A 142 -7.77 -29.58 -6.45
CA ARG A 142 -7.90 -30.34 -5.19
C ARG A 142 -9.21 -31.12 -5.12
N HIS A 143 -10.29 -30.55 -5.62
CA HIS A 143 -11.63 -31.11 -5.54
C HIS A 143 -12.07 -31.73 -6.86
N HIS A 144 -11.14 -32.09 -7.76
CA HIS A 144 -11.52 -32.57 -9.10
C HIS A 144 -12.47 -33.77 -9.03
N ARG A 145 -12.30 -34.69 -8.07
CA ARG A 145 -13.19 -35.86 -7.91
C ARG A 145 -14.62 -35.49 -7.49
N THR A 146 -14.79 -34.46 -6.67
CA THR A 146 -16.12 -33.97 -6.29
C THR A 146 -16.75 -33.22 -7.45
N TRP A 147 -15.98 -32.41 -8.19
CA TRP A 147 -16.43 -31.77 -9.42
C TRP A 147 -16.85 -32.81 -10.47
N ASP A 148 -16.07 -33.85 -10.68
CA ASP A 148 -16.38 -34.92 -11.63
C ASP A 148 -17.67 -35.67 -11.26
N ARG A 149 -17.91 -35.90 -9.96
CA ARG A 149 -19.19 -36.45 -9.47
C ARG A 149 -20.35 -35.50 -9.67
N LEU A 150 -20.17 -34.20 -9.38
CA LEU A 150 -21.17 -33.16 -9.59
C LEU A 150 -21.54 -33.02 -11.06
N PHE A 151 -20.53 -33.02 -11.95
CA PHE A 151 -20.73 -32.99 -13.39
C PHE A 151 -21.46 -34.23 -13.89
N ARG A 152 -21.10 -35.43 -13.43
CA ARG A 152 -21.83 -36.66 -13.78
C ARG A 152 -23.29 -36.64 -13.29
N LEU A 153 -23.54 -36.05 -12.11
CA LEU A 153 -24.89 -35.85 -11.57
C LEU A 153 -25.72 -34.86 -12.40
N PHE A 154 -25.10 -33.76 -12.84
CA PHE A 154 -25.78 -32.72 -13.62
C PHE A 154 -25.97 -33.08 -15.10
N THR A 155 -25.00 -33.73 -15.73
CA THR A 155 -25.04 -33.99 -17.18
C THR A 155 -25.62 -35.35 -17.54
N ARG A 156 -25.80 -36.26 -16.57
CA ARG A 156 -26.31 -37.64 -16.76
C ARG A 156 -25.60 -38.41 -17.89
N ASN A 157 -24.42 -37.96 -18.31
CA ASN A 157 -23.72 -38.42 -19.51
C ASN A 157 -22.30 -38.85 -19.14
N SER A 158 -21.97 -40.10 -19.42
CA SER A 158 -20.79 -40.82 -18.91
C SER A 158 -19.48 -40.51 -19.64
N HIS A 159 -19.46 -39.57 -20.59
CA HIS A 159 -18.39 -39.49 -21.60
C HIS A 159 -17.51 -38.23 -21.64
N LEU A 160 -17.65 -37.25 -20.73
CA LEU A 160 -16.71 -36.12 -20.67
C LEU A 160 -15.77 -36.23 -19.47
N ALA A 161 -14.55 -36.67 -19.71
CA ALA A 161 -13.44 -36.53 -18.77
C ALA A 161 -12.98 -35.06 -18.77
N VAL A 162 -13.49 -34.26 -17.84
CA VAL A 162 -13.08 -32.85 -17.61
C VAL A 162 -11.58 -32.76 -17.25
N CYS A 163 -10.99 -33.86 -16.78
CA CYS A 163 -9.61 -33.92 -16.29
C CYS A 163 -8.51 -33.69 -17.34
N SER A 164 -8.75 -33.90 -18.64
CA SER A 164 -7.68 -33.78 -19.64
C SER A 164 -7.34 -32.31 -19.98
N ALA A 165 -8.33 -31.42 -19.97
CA ALA A 165 -8.14 -30.04 -20.45
C ALA A 165 -7.48 -29.11 -19.41
N VAL A 166 -7.72 -29.33 -18.11
CA VAL A 166 -7.27 -28.38 -17.06
C VAL A 166 -5.80 -28.60 -16.67
N LEU A 167 -5.31 -29.84 -16.73
CA LEU A 167 -3.92 -30.17 -16.40
C LEU A 167 -2.90 -29.58 -17.38
N HIS A 168 -3.29 -29.38 -18.64
CA HIS A 168 -2.40 -28.80 -19.65
C HIS A 168 -2.26 -27.27 -19.53
N SER A 169 -3.15 -26.60 -18.79
CA SER A 169 -3.10 -25.13 -18.58
C SER A 169 -2.49 -24.69 -17.24
N CYS A 170 -2.44 -25.53 -16.20
CA CYS A 170 -1.78 -25.15 -14.93
C CYS A 170 -0.27 -25.56 -14.88
N MET A 171 0.33 -26.01 -15.99
CA MET A 171 1.78 -26.33 -16.12
C MET A 171 2.57 -25.38 -17.06
N LEU A 172 1.90 -24.40 -17.68
CA LEU A 172 2.50 -23.28 -18.43
C LEU A 172 2.35 -21.99 -17.60
#